data_AF-A0A3C0ZSG1-F1
#
_entry.id   AF-A0A3C0ZSG1-F1
#
_cell.length_a   1.000
_cell.length_b   1.000
_cell.length_c   1.000
_cell.angle_alpha   90.00
_cell.angle_beta   90.00
_cell.angle_gamma   90.00
#
_symmetry.space_group_name_H-M   'P 1'
#
loop_
_entity.id
_entity.type
_entity.pdbx_description
1 polymer ?
#
loop_
_entity_poly.entity_id
_entity_poly.type
_entity_poly.pdbx_seq_one_letter_code
_entity_poly.pdbx_strand_id
1 'polypeptide(L)'
;CEANNEPDRFLIHHGNLSVSYRESAEEEMKDDESLMSVCATATLELGIDIGRLERAFQIDAPFTVSGFLQRMGRTGRRGSPSEMWFVMREDHPEPRALLPET
;
A
#
# COMPACT_ATOMS: atom_id res chain seq x y z
N CYS A 1 2.43 -3.74 17.32
CA CYS A 1 2.24 -2.52 18.12
C CYS A 1 1.73 -2.90 19.50
N GLU A 2 0.52 -3.45 19.60
CA GLU A 2 -0.10 -3.90 20.86
C GLU A 2 0.77 -4.89 21.68
N ALA A 3 1.34 -5.93 21.05
CA ALA A 3 2.22 -6.88 21.74
C ALA A 3 3.47 -6.23 22.39
N ASN A 4 3.85 -5.04 21.91
CA ASN A 4 4.97 -4.26 22.41
C ASN A 4 4.53 -3.00 23.18
N ASN A 5 3.23 -2.78 23.42
CA ASN A 5 2.65 -1.54 23.97
C ASN A 5 3.02 -0.25 23.20
N GLU A 6 3.25 -0.37 21.90
CA GLU A 6 3.52 0.77 21.02
C GLU A 6 2.23 1.25 20.35
N PRO A 7 2.07 2.56 20.07
CA PRO A 7 0.93 3.06 19.33
C PRO A 7 0.92 2.51 17.90
N ASP A 8 -0.27 2.39 17.33
CA ASP A 8 -0.40 2.02 15.92
C ASP A 8 0.19 3.10 15.03
N ARG A 9 1.03 2.67 14.08
CA ARG A 9 1.67 3.55 13.09
C ARG A 9 1.09 3.35 11.69
N PHE A 10 -0.20 3.01 11.64
CA PHE A 10 -0.91 2.83 10.40
C PHE A 10 -2.35 3.34 10.48
N LEU A 11 -2.91 3.70 9.32
CA LEU A 11 -4.30 4.05 9.11
C LEU A 11 -4.93 3.07 8.11
N ILE A 12 -6.25 2.97 8.13
CA ILE A 12 -7.01 2.08 7.24
C ILE A 12 -7.82 2.93 6.27
N HIS A 13 -7.82 2.56 4.99
CA HIS A 13 -8.60 3.24 3.96
C HIS A 13 -9.35 2.23 3.06
N HIS A 14 -10.67 2.12 3.24
CA HIS A 14 -11.54 1.33 2.35
C HIS A 14 -12.97 1.87 2.31
N GLY A 15 -13.74 1.50 1.27
CA GLY A 15 -15.07 2.05 0.99
C GLY A 15 -16.10 1.90 2.12
N ASN A 16 -15.98 0.87 2.95
CA ASN A 16 -16.90 0.65 4.08
C ASN A 16 -16.60 1.47 5.35
N LEU A 17 -15.55 2.30 5.38
CA LEU A 17 -15.30 3.22 6.50
C LEU A 17 -16.18 4.46 6.41
N SER A 18 -16.42 5.11 7.56
CA SER A 18 -17.07 6.41 7.57
C SER A 18 -16.24 7.44 6.80
N VAL A 19 -16.92 8.47 6.31
CA VAL A 19 -16.27 9.59 5.60
C VAL A 19 -15.16 10.21 6.45
N SER A 20 -15.44 10.47 7.73
CA SER A 20 -14.47 11.08 8.65
C SER A 20 -13.18 10.28 8.80
N TYR A 21 -13.26 8.94 8.85
CA TYR A 21 -12.06 8.09 8.93
C TYR A 21 -11.25 8.13 7.63
N ARG A 22 -11.92 8.17 6.47
CA ARG A 22 -11.23 8.28 5.18
C ARG A 22 -10.56 9.64 5.02
N GLU A 23 -11.26 10.72 5.34
CA GLU A 23 -10.72 12.09 5.28
C GLU A 23 -9.50 12.26 6.19
N SER A 24 -9.54 11.71 7.41
CA SER A 24 -8.39 11.75 8.33
C SER A 24 -7.17 11.03 7.75
N ALA A 25 -7.38 9.87 7.09
CA ALA A 25 -6.28 9.15 6.44
C ALA A 25 -5.76 9.87 5.19
N GLU A 26 -6.65 10.47 4.38
CA GLU A 26 -6.26 11.27 3.21
C GLU A 26 -5.48 12.53 3.60
N GLU A 27 -5.83 13.18 4.71
CA GLU A 27 -5.11 14.34 5.24
C GLU A 27 -3.71 13.95 5.71
N GLU A 28 -3.58 12.85 6.45
CA GLU A 28 -2.27 12.32 6.89
C GLU A 28 -1.37 11.95 5.70
N MET A 29 -1.94 11.39 4.62
CA MET A 29 -1.17 11.03 3.42
C MET A 29 -0.61 12.24 2.65
N LYS A 30 -1.22 13.42 2.81
CA LYS A 30 -0.73 14.68 2.20
C LYS A 30 0.44 15.28 2.97
N ASP A 31 0.62 14.90 4.24
CA ASP A 31 1.72 15.38 5.06
C ASP A 31 3.02 14.64 4.68
N ASP A 32 3.96 15.37 4.09
CA ASP A 32 5.26 14.83 3.72
C ASP A 32 6.13 14.48 4.94
N GLU A 33 5.86 15.03 6.12
CA GLU A 33 6.58 14.71 7.35
C GLU A 33 5.95 13.53 8.12
N SER A 34 4.74 13.10 7.73
CA SER A 34 4.08 11.96 8.34
C SER A 34 4.90 10.68 8.19
N LEU A 35 4.95 9.93 9.29
CA LEU A 35 5.57 8.60 9.37
C LEU A 35 4.51 7.51 9.53
N MET A 36 3.26 7.79 9.15
CA MET A 36 2.14 6.84 9.20
C MET A 36 2.05 6.07 7.88
N SER A 37 1.79 4.77 7.97
CA SER A 37 1.49 3.94 6.80
C SER A 37 -0.01 3.85 6.55
N VAL A 38 -0.47 3.91 5.30
CA VAL A 38 -1.89 3.71 5.01
C VAL A 38 -2.12 2.36 4.33
N CYS A 39 -2.90 1.52 5.00
CA CYS A 39 -3.34 0.23 4.49
C CYS A 39 -4.67 0.42 3.74
N ALA A 40 -4.65 0.21 2.43
CA ALA A 40 -5.81 0.45 1.58
C ALA A 40 -6.09 -0.69 0.60
N THR A 41 -7.34 -0.77 0.15
CA THR A 41 -7.71 -1.61 -1.00
C THR A 41 -7.57 -0.81 -2.31
N ALA A 42 -8.30 -1.18 -3.37
CA ALA A 42 -8.27 -0.48 -4.67
C ALA A 42 -8.67 1.01 -4.63
N THR A 43 -9.04 1.56 -3.47
CA THR A 43 -9.43 2.97 -3.29
C THR A 43 -8.32 3.96 -3.65
N LEU A 44 -7.05 3.55 -3.69
CA LEU A 44 -5.94 4.45 -4.05
C LEU A 44 -5.67 4.54 -5.57
N GLU A 45 -6.43 3.81 -6.40
CA GLU A 45 -6.16 3.73 -7.85
C GLU A 45 -6.65 4.97 -8.62
N LEU A 46 -7.80 5.57 -8.27
CA LEU A 46 -8.33 6.73 -9.00
C LEU A 46 -9.19 7.65 -8.12
N GLY A 47 -8.97 8.96 -8.23
CA GLY A 47 -9.92 10.01 -7.80
C GLY A 47 -9.70 10.64 -6.43
N ILE A 48 -8.82 10.09 -5.59
CA ILE A 48 -8.46 10.71 -4.32
C ILE A 48 -7.16 11.52 -4.47
N ASP A 49 -7.16 12.73 -3.91
CA ASP A 49 -5.97 13.57 -3.83
C ASP A 49 -5.26 13.26 -2.52
N ILE A 50 -4.26 12.39 -2.58
CA ILE A 50 -3.49 11.89 -1.41
C ILE A 50 -2.03 12.37 -1.44
N GLY A 51 -1.70 13.37 -2.25
CA GLY A 51 -0.32 13.83 -2.40
C GLY A 51 0.60 12.80 -3.07
N ARG A 52 1.90 12.85 -2.72
CA ARG A 52 2.94 11.93 -3.22
C ARG A 52 3.46 11.07 -2.07
N LEU A 53 3.27 9.77 -2.19
CA LEU A 53 3.79 8.79 -1.26
C LEU A 53 5.30 8.59 -1.46
N GLU A 54 6.01 8.24 -0.39
CA GLU A 54 7.41 7.83 -0.51
C GLU A 54 7.51 6.54 -1.33
N ARG A 55 6.76 5.50 -0.94
CA ARG A 55 6.74 4.17 -1.57
C ARG A 55 5.36 3.52 -1.44
N ALA A 56 5.10 2.50 -2.27
CA ALA A 56 3.92 1.65 -2.13
C ALA A 56 4.30 0.16 -1.98
N PHE A 57 3.53 -0.57 -1.17
CA PHE A 57 3.63 -2.01 -1.04
C PHE A 57 2.32 -2.64 -1.53
N GLN A 58 2.42 -3.40 -2.61
CA GLN A 58 1.30 -4.14 -3.18
C GLN A 58 1.37 -5.58 -2.69
N ILE A 59 0.30 -6.03 -2.05
CA ILE A 59 0.13 -7.44 -1.71
C ILE A 59 -0.35 -8.17 -2.96
N ASP A 60 0.36 -9.22 -3.33
CA ASP A 60 0.11 -10.04 -4.52
C ASP A 60 0.16 -9.23 -5.84
N ALA A 61 -0.17 -9.85 -6.98
CA ALA A 61 -0.14 -9.14 -8.27
C ALA A 61 -1.32 -8.14 -8.39
N PRO A 62 -1.11 -6.95 -9.00
CA PRO A 62 -2.22 -6.04 -9.33
C PRO A 62 -3.12 -6.67 -10.41
N PHE A 63 -4.43 -6.46 -10.31
CA PHE A 63 -5.40 -7.01 -11.28
C PHE A 63 -5.19 -6.52 -12.72
N THR A 64 -4.69 -5.30 -12.89
CA THR A 64 -4.49 -4.68 -14.21
C THR A 64 -3.19 -3.89 -14.26
N VAL A 65 -2.58 -3.82 -15.45
CA VAL A 65 -1.41 -2.97 -15.72
C VAL A 65 -1.73 -1.48 -15.50
N SER A 66 -2.94 -1.05 -15.87
CA SER A 66 -3.38 0.33 -15.66
C SER A 66 -3.46 0.68 -14.17
N GLY A 67 -4.07 -0.18 -13.34
CA GLY A 67 -4.13 0.03 -11.89
C GLY A 67 -2.75 0.02 -11.23
N PHE A 68 -1.81 -0.77 -11.75
CA PHE A 68 -0.40 -0.69 -11.35
C PHE A 68 0.22 0.68 -11.66
N LEU A 69 0.14 1.13 -12.92
CA LEU A 69 0.75 2.40 -13.34
C LEU A 69 0.14 3.61 -12.61
N GLN A 70 -1.17 3.57 -12.34
CA GLN A 70 -1.86 4.60 -11.56
C GLN A 70 -1.32 4.68 -10.13
N ARG A 71 -1.16 3.54 -9.45
CA ARG A 71 -0.54 3.48 -8.11
C ARG A 71 0.92 3.94 -8.13
N MET A 72 1.71 3.45 -9.08
CA MET A 72 3.11 3.84 -9.22
C MET A 72 3.25 5.36 -9.42
N GLY A 73 2.35 5.97 -10.19
CA GLY A 73 2.30 7.42 -10.40
C GLY A 73 1.97 8.25 -9.15
N ARG A 74 1.53 7.62 -8.05
CA ARG A 74 1.33 8.26 -6.74
C ARG A 74 2.53 8.13 -5.80
N THR A 75 3.57 7.41 -6.22
CA THR A 75 4.81 7.23 -5.45
C THR A 75 5.92 8.14 -5.96
N GLY A 76 6.91 8.41 -5.11
CA GLY A 76 8.06 9.24 -5.43
C GLY A 76 7.85 10.71 -5.04
N ARG A 77 8.48 11.13 -3.96
CA ARG A 77 8.57 12.54 -3.54
C ARG A 77 9.57 13.32 -4.39
N ARG A 78 9.59 14.66 -4.26
CA ARG A 78 10.42 15.54 -5.11
C ARG A 78 11.90 15.19 -4.98
N GLY A 79 12.51 14.75 -6.08
CA GLY A 79 13.93 14.37 -6.11
C GLY A 79 14.21 12.90 -5.81
N SER A 80 13.19 12.10 -5.50
CA SER A 80 13.30 10.65 -5.29
C SER A 80 12.61 9.88 -6.42
N PRO A 81 13.11 8.68 -6.78
CA PRO A 81 12.43 7.82 -7.73
C PRO A 81 11.09 7.33 -7.18
N SER A 82 10.17 6.98 -8.08
CA SER A 82 8.96 6.23 -7.73
C SER A 82 9.32 4.79 -7.37
N GLU A 83 8.89 4.32 -6.21
CA GLU A 83 9.18 2.98 -5.70
C GLU A 83 7.89 2.22 -5.38
N MET A 84 7.78 1.00 -5.91
CA MET A 84 6.68 0.09 -5.62
C MET A 84 7.20 -1.33 -5.45
N TRP A 85 6.82 -1.96 -4.34
CA TRP A 85 7.24 -3.31 -3.97
C TRP A 85 6.07 -4.28 -4.12
N PHE A 86 6.30 -5.43 -4.73
CA PHE A 86 5.32 -6.52 -4.77
C PHE A 86 5.68 -7.54 -3.70
N VAL A 87 4.78 -7.69 -2.72
CA VAL A 87 4.91 -8.67 -1.64
C VAL A 87 4.10 -9.88 -2.04
N MET A 88 4.79 -10.88 -2.58
CA MET A 88 4.21 -12.15 -2.99
C MET A 88 4.33 -13.13 -1.84
N ARG A 89 3.21 -13.71 -1.42
CA ARG A 89 3.24 -14.80 -0.44
C ARG A 89 3.56 -16.09 -1.17
N GLU A 90 4.62 -16.76 -0.74
CA GLU A 90 4.93 -18.11 -1.18
C GLU A 90 4.17 -19.10 -0.29
N ASP A 91 3.55 -20.09 -0.91
CA ASP A 91 2.98 -21.21 -0.17
C ASP A 91 4.11 -21.99 0.52
N HIS A 92 3.81 -22.55 1.68
CA HIS A 92 4.78 -23.41 2.35
C HIS A 92 5.10 -24.60 1.44
N PRO A 93 6.38 -24.89 1.15
CA PRO A 93 6.72 -26.02 0.30
C PRO A 93 6.19 -27.31 0.95
N GLU A 94 5.36 -28.03 0.21
CA GLU A 94 4.94 -29.38 0.60
C GLU A 94 6.16 -30.31 0.52
N PRO A 95 6.35 -31.26 1.46
CA PRO A 95 7.54 -32.13 1.53
C PRO A 95 7.86 -32.94 0.27
N ARG A 96 6.96 -32.98 -0.72
CA ARG A 96 7.09 -33.67 -2.01
C ARG A 96 6.71 -32.80 -3.20
N ALA A 97 6.71 -31.47 -3.06
CA ALA A 97 6.54 -30.60 -4.23
C ALA A 97 7.67 -30.91 -5.22
N LEU A 98 7.31 -31.45 -6.38
CA LEU A 98 8.26 -31.63 -7.49
C LEU A 98 8.73 -30.23 -7.89
N LEU A 99 10.05 -30.05 -8.01
CA LEU A 99 10.59 -28.82 -8.57
C LEU A 99 10.01 -28.64 -9.99
N PRO A 100 9.67 -27.42 -10.41
CA PRO A 100 9.20 -27.18 -11.76
C PRO A 100 10.22 -27.74 -12.76
N GLU A 101 9.78 -28.58 -13.68
CA GLU A 101 10.65 -29.14 -14.72
C GLU A 101 11.20 -27.96 -15.55
N THR A 102 12.52 -27.83 -15.55
CA THR A 102 13.28 -26.78 -16.25
C THR A 102 13.21 -26.93 -17.76
#